data_AF-A0A7Y5SWM0-F1
#
_entry.id   AF-A0A7Y5SWM0-F1
#
_cell.length_a   1.000
_cell.length_b   1.000
_cell.length_c   1.000
_cell.angle_alpha   90.00
_cell.angle_beta   90.00
_cell.angle_gamma   90.00
#
_symmetry.space_group_name_H-M   'P 1'
#
loop_
_entity.id
_entity.type
_entity.pdbx_description
1 polymer ?
#
loop_
_entity_poly.entity_id
_entity_poly.type
_entity_poly.pdbx_seq_one_letter_code
_entity_poly.pdbx_strand_id
1 'polypeptide(L)'
;MADIEYPNLDPRLRPAEPDHPMSLEGDVISGDPALLVRCLAEEMLMGGMSAPELTALSHSPQYQSLYAARVSLGHEATDRILGEVIARVGVFSSEVWESPIQDETPVALTVSAPRRDGKGD
;
A
#
# COMPACT_ATOMS: atom_id res chain seq x y z
N MET A 1 -32.38 -25.30 -14.82
CA MET A 1 -31.83 -24.20 -14.02
C MET A 1 -31.69 -23.02 -14.95
N ALA A 2 -32.34 -21.90 -14.65
CA ALA A 2 -32.24 -20.72 -15.50
C ALA A 2 -30.90 -20.04 -15.22
N ASP A 3 -30.11 -19.82 -16.26
CA ASP A 3 -28.92 -18.97 -16.22
C ASP A 3 -29.37 -17.54 -15.90
N ILE A 4 -29.05 -17.06 -14.71
CA ILE A 4 -29.26 -15.66 -14.34
C ILE A 4 -28.11 -14.88 -14.96
N GLU A 5 -28.38 -14.21 -16.08
CA GLU A 5 -27.47 -13.19 -16.62
C GLU A 5 -27.38 -12.05 -15.59
N TYR A 6 -26.23 -11.88 -14.97
CA TYR A 6 -25.93 -10.71 -14.15
C TYR A 6 -25.52 -9.58 -15.09
N PRO A 7 -26.36 -8.55 -15.30
CA PRO A 7 -26.03 -7.45 -16.21
C PRO A 7 -24.91 -6.65 -15.57
N ASN A 8 -23.68 -6.84 -16.06
CA ASN A 8 -22.51 -5.97 -15.84
C ASN A 8 -22.45 -5.31 -14.45
N LEU A 9 -22.65 -6.09 -13.39
CA LEU A 9 -22.69 -5.61 -12.02
C LEU A 9 -21.27 -5.20 -11.61
N ASP A 10 -21.11 -4.05 -10.94
CA ASP A 10 -19.83 -3.69 -10.32
C ASP A 10 -19.35 -4.88 -9.46
N PRO A 11 -18.16 -5.46 -9.73
CA PRO A 11 -17.67 -6.64 -9.02
C PRO A 11 -17.66 -6.49 -7.49
N ARG A 12 -17.54 -5.25 -6.99
CA ARG A 12 -17.54 -4.95 -5.54
C ARG A 12 -18.91 -5.10 -4.89
N LEU A 13 -19.98 -5.05 -5.69
CA LEU A 13 -21.37 -5.20 -5.24
C LEU A 13 -21.87 -6.63 -5.37
N ARG A 14 -21.07 -7.54 -5.94
CA ARG A 14 -21.41 -8.95 -6.01
C ARG A 14 -21.31 -9.56 -4.60
N PRO A 15 -22.39 -10.15 -4.07
CA PRO A 15 -22.33 -10.85 -2.79
C PRO A 15 -21.37 -12.04 -2.89
N ALA A 16 -20.71 -12.37 -1.78
CA ALA A 16 -19.93 -13.60 -1.71
C ALA A 16 -20.88 -14.81 -1.78
N GLU A 17 -20.64 -15.71 -2.72
CA GLU A 17 -21.38 -16.96 -2.86
C GLU A 17 -20.71 -18.06 -2.03
N PRO A 18 -21.45 -19.11 -1.58
CA PRO A 18 -20.89 -20.16 -0.72
C PRO A 18 -19.72 -20.94 -1.31
N ASP A 19 -19.59 -20.95 -2.64
CA ASP A 19 -18.55 -21.62 -3.41
C ASP A 19 -17.37 -20.69 -3.76
N HIS A 20 -17.45 -19.39 -3.45
CA HIS A 20 -16.34 -18.48 -3.66
C HIS A 20 -15.15 -18.88 -2.77
N PRO A 21 -13.92 -18.97 -3.32
CA PRO A 21 -12.75 -19.25 -2.52
C PRO A 21 -12.49 -18.07 -1.58
N MET A 22 -12.68 -18.32 -0.28
CA MET A 22 -12.38 -17.37 0.80
C MET A 22 -10.93 -17.50 1.30
N SER A 23 -10.14 -18.40 0.70
CA SER A 23 -8.72 -18.58 0.96
C SER A 23 -7.90 -17.89 -0.13
N LEU A 24 -6.82 -17.23 0.29
CA LEU A 24 -5.76 -16.78 -0.61
C LEU A 24 -4.65 -17.83 -0.57
N GLU A 25 -4.32 -18.38 -1.73
CA GLU A 25 -3.21 -19.32 -1.92
C GLU A 25 -2.11 -18.62 -2.72
N GLY A 26 -0.87 -18.84 -2.31
CA GLY A 26 0.31 -18.28 -2.96
C GLY A 26 1.46 -19.25 -2.87
N ASP A 27 2.23 -19.34 -3.95
CA ASP A 27 3.44 -20.15 -4.03
C ASP A 27 4.69 -19.29 -3.89
N VAL A 28 5.72 -19.83 -3.25
CA VAL A 28 7.03 -19.19 -3.16
C VAL A 28 7.80 -19.44 -4.45
N ILE A 29 8.16 -18.35 -5.13
CA ILE A 29 9.06 -18.38 -6.29
C ILE A 29 10.46 -17.93 -5.90
N SER A 30 11.48 -18.47 -6.57
CA SER A 30 12.87 -18.06 -6.38
C SER A 30 13.07 -16.59 -6.74
N GLY A 31 13.72 -15.82 -5.87
CA GLY A 31 13.99 -14.41 -6.07
C GLY A 31 14.79 -13.81 -4.92
N ASP A 32 14.98 -12.49 -4.95
CA ASP A 32 15.59 -11.73 -3.85
C ASP A 32 14.48 -11.11 -2.97
N PRO A 33 14.25 -11.63 -1.74
CA PRO A 33 13.24 -11.10 -0.83
C PRO A 33 13.50 -9.64 -0.43
N ALA A 34 14.77 -9.21 -0.34
CA ALA A 34 15.10 -7.84 0.01
C ALA A 34 14.67 -6.87 -1.09
N LEU A 35 14.89 -7.25 -2.35
CA LEU A 35 14.41 -6.48 -3.50
C LEU A 35 12.88 -6.43 -3.54
N LEU A 36 12.20 -7.56 -3.25
CA LEU A 36 10.74 -7.60 -3.20
C LEU A 36 10.17 -6.66 -2.12
N VAL A 37 10.69 -6.71 -0.89
CA VAL A 37 10.27 -5.80 0.19
C VAL A 37 10.45 -4.34 -0.24
N ARG A 38 11.59 -4.02 -0.84
CA ARG A 38 11.89 -2.67 -1.31
C ARG A 38 10.88 -2.20 -2.36
N CYS A 39 10.64 -3.01 -3.41
CA CYS A 39 9.74 -2.64 -4.49
C CYS A 39 8.29 -2.46 -4.00
N LEU A 40 7.79 -3.39 -3.18
CA LEU A 40 6.44 -3.30 -2.62
C LEU A 40 6.30 -2.06 -1.73
N ALA A 41 7.29 -1.79 -0.88
CA ALA A 41 7.28 -0.62 -0.01
C ALA A 41 7.27 0.69 -0.82
N GLU A 42 8.12 0.78 -1.86
CA GLU A 42 8.15 1.94 -2.76
C GLU A 42 6.81 2.14 -3.45
N GLU A 43 6.23 1.08 -4.01
CA GLU A 43 4.95 1.12 -4.71
C GLU A 43 3.81 1.58 -3.80
N MET A 44 3.70 1.01 -2.60
CA MET A 44 2.63 1.35 -1.64
C MET A 44 2.74 2.81 -1.17
N LEU A 45 3.95 3.27 -0.86
CA LEU A 45 4.19 4.65 -0.45
C LEU A 45 3.90 5.63 -1.59
N MET A 46 4.33 5.32 -2.82
CA MET A 46 4.00 6.14 -4.00
C MET A 46 2.49 6.13 -4.31
N GLY A 47 1.79 5.04 -3.97
CA GLY A 47 0.34 4.93 -4.03
C GLY A 47 -0.42 5.68 -2.94
N GLY A 48 0.29 6.33 -2.00
CA GLY A 48 -0.30 7.13 -0.93
C GLY A 48 -0.58 6.39 0.37
N MET A 49 -0.15 5.12 0.50
CA MET A 49 -0.22 4.39 1.78
C MET A 49 0.70 5.07 2.80
N SER A 50 0.25 5.16 4.06
CA SER A 50 1.09 5.71 5.12
C SER A 50 2.15 4.71 5.60
N ALA A 51 3.25 5.22 6.15
CA ALA A 51 4.32 4.40 6.72
C ALA A 51 3.83 3.44 7.85
N PRO A 52 2.96 3.87 8.80
CA PRO A 52 2.40 2.97 9.80
C PRO A 52 1.54 1.85 9.18
N GLU A 53 0.72 2.15 8.17
CA GLU A 53 -0.09 1.15 7.46
C GLU A 53 0.79 0.13 6.75
N LEU A 54 1.82 0.58 6.01
CA LEU A 54 2.77 -0.30 5.34
C LEU A 54 3.50 -1.21 6.34
N THR A 55 3.90 -0.67 7.48
CA THR A 55 4.56 -1.43 8.54
C THR A 55 3.62 -2.51 9.07
N ALA A 56 2.37 -2.14 9.42
CA ALA A 56 1.35 -3.08 9.88
C ALA A 56 1.05 -4.17 8.85
N LEU A 57 1.00 -3.81 7.57
CA LEU A 57 0.78 -4.75 6.46
C LEU A 57 1.88 -5.80 6.38
N SER A 58 3.14 -5.44 6.67
CA SER A 58 4.27 -6.38 6.68
C SER A 58 4.14 -7.49 7.75
N HIS A 59 3.31 -7.26 8.76
CA HIS A 59 3.02 -8.24 9.82
C HIS A 59 1.76 -9.06 9.55
N SER A 60 0.97 -8.71 8.52
CA SER A 60 -0.32 -9.36 8.27
C SER A 60 -0.17 -10.61 7.40
N PRO A 61 -0.52 -11.82 7.90
CA PRO A 61 -0.51 -13.03 7.07
C PRO A 61 -1.56 -13.00 5.95
N GLN A 62 -2.53 -12.08 6.02
CA GLN A 62 -3.50 -11.88 4.95
C GLN A 62 -2.89 -11.17 3.74
N TYR A 63 -1.74 -10.49 3.91
CA TYR A 63 -0.99 -9.88 2.83
C TYR A 63 0.28 -10.71 2.54
N GLN A 64 0.06 -11.85 1.89
CA GLN A 64 1.05 -12.92 1.75
C GLN A 64 2.38 -12.47 1.14
N SER A 65 2.37 -11.55 0.16
CA SER A 65 3.60 -11.11 -0.51
C SER A 65 4.61 -10.49 0.45
N LEU A 66 4.20 -9.51 1.26
CA LEU A 66 5.09 -8.83 2.19
C LEU A 66 5.37 -9.67 3.43
N TYR A 67 4.36 -10.44 3.90
CA TYR A 67 4.51 -11.34 5.03
C TYR A 67 5.50 -12.48 4.75
N ALA A 68 5.38 -13.16 3.61
CA ALA A 68 6.30 -14.23 3.23
C ALA A 68 7.73 -13.70 3.01
N ALA A 69 7.87 -12.52 2.41
CA ALA A 69 9.16 -11.86 2.27
C ALA A 69 9.78 -11.53 3.65
N ARG A 70 8.97 -11.08 4.60
CA ARG A 70 9.40 -10.83 5.99
C ARG A 70 9.88 -12.09 6.70
N VAL A 71 9.13 -13.19 6.58
CA VAL A 71 9.51 -14.48 7.18
C VAL A 71 10.79 -15.01 6.54
N SER A 72 10.94 -14.89 5.22
CA SER A 72 12.11 -15.38 4.48
C SER A 72 13.38 -14.56 4.77
N LEU A 73 13.26 -13.24 4.83
CA LEU A 73 14.40 -12.32 5.00
C LEU A 73 14.80 -12.15 6.48
N GLY A 74 13.85 -12.35 7.39
CA GLY A 74 13.99 -12.07 8.80
C GLY A 74 13.46 -10.68 9.17
N HIS A 75 12.85 -10.60 10.36
CA HIS A 75 12.09 -9.43 10.81
C HIS A 75 12.93 -8.14 10.85
N GLU A 76 14.12 -8.20 11.45
CA GLU A 76 15.00 -7.03 11.59
C GLU A 76 15.47 -6.50 10.24
N ALA A 77 15.80 -7.40 9.30
CA ALA A 77 16.23 -7.03 7.96
C ALA A 77 15.10 -6.36 7.17
N THR A 78 13.87 -6.86 7.29
CA THR A 78 12.68 -6.22 6.71
C THR A 78 12.43 -4.85 7.32
N ASP A 79 12.46 -4.71 8.64
CA ASP A 79 12.22 -3.43 9.32
C ASP A 79 13.25 -2.38 8.91
N ARG A 80 14.52 -2.78 8.77
CA ARG A 80 15.58 -1.91 8.25
C ARG A 80 15.27 -1.43 6.84
N ILE A 81 14.90 -2.33 5.92
CA ILE A 81 14.58 -1.97 4.53
C ILE A 81 13.36 -1.04 4.48
N LEU A 82 12.30 -1.34 5.24
CA LEU A 82 11.12 -0.48 5.30
C LEU A 82 11.50 0.92 5.80
N GLY A 83 12.30 1.01 6.87
CA GLY A 83 12.80 2.29 7.39
C GLY A 83 13.60 3.08 6.36
N GLU A 84 14.50 2.42 5.61
CA GLU A 84 15.27 3.03 4.53
C GLU A 84 14.38 3.54 3.39
N VAL A 85 13.37 2.76 3.00
CA VAL A 85 12.42 3.13 1.94
C VAL A 85 11.54 4.29 2.39
N ILE A 86 10.96 4.23 3.59
CA ILE A 86 10.12 5.30 4.17
C ILE A 86 10.92 6.60 4.27
N ALA A 87 12.18 6.53 4.70
CA ALA A 87 13.04 7.70 4.78
C ALA A 87 13.39 8.27 3.40
N ARG A 88 13.46 7.44 2.35
CA ARG A 88 13.78 7.85 0.98
C ARG A 88 12.57 8.36 0.22
N VAL A 89 11.49 7.60 0.22
CA VAL A 89 10.22 7.89 -0.45
C VAL A 89 9.45 8.84 0.46
N GLY A 90 9.85 10.11 0.43
CA GLY A 90 9.14 11.17 1.12
C GLY A 90 7.75 11.32 0.52
N VAL A 91 6.75 10.70 1.14
CA VAL A 91 5.35 10.85 0.74
C VAL A 91 4.84 12.18 1.26
N PHE A 92 4.39 13.05 0.36
CA PHE A 92 3.60 14.21 0.73
C PHE A 92 2.19 13.72 1.09
N SER A 93 1.86 13.66 2.37
CA SER A 93 0.50 13.37 2.85
C SER A 93 -0.27 14.67 3.08
N SER A 94 -1.50 14.75 2.60
CA SER A 94 -2.44 15.82 2.93
C SER A 94 -3.74 15.24 3.47
N GLU A 95 -4.25 15.82 4.55
CA GLU A 95 -5.58 15.53 5.04
C GLU A 95 -6.56 16.56 4.45
N VAL A 96 -7.65 16.08 3.85
CA VAL A 96 -8.67 16.93 3.24
C VAL A 96 -9.89 16.95 4.14
N TRP A 97 -10.31 18.15 4.52
CA TRP A 97 -11.52 18.39 5.31
C TRP A 97 -12.51 19.17 4.46
N GLU A 98 -13.77 18.75 4.46
CA GLU A 98 -14.83 19.52 3.82
C GLU A 98 -15.22 20.69 4.72
N SER A 99 -15.03 21.91 4.22
CA SER A 99 -15.46 23.13 4.94
C SER A 99 -16.99 23.23 4.89
N PRO A 100 -17.67 23.55 6.01
CA PRO A 100 -19.11 23.84 6.00
C PRO A 100 -19.44 25.16 5.27
N ILE A 101 -18.41 25.95 4.91
CA ILE A 101 -18.54 27.19 4.15
C ILE A 101 -18.23 26.89 2.68
N GLN A 102 -19.25 26.99 1.84
CA GLN A 102 -19.09 26.98 0.38
C GLN A 102 -18.73 28.39 -0.08
N ASP A 103 -17.43 28.67 -0.17
CA ASP A 103 -16.89 29.83 -0.88
C ASP A 103 -16.28 29.33 -2.19
N GLU A 104 -16.85 29.71 -3.32
CA GLU A 104 -16.39 29.30 -4.67
C GLU A 104 -15.15 30.08 -5.12
N THR A 105 -14.63 31.00 -4.30
CA THR A 105 -13.42 31.76 -4.62
C THR A 105 -12.22 30.81 -4.65
N PRO A 106 -11.51 30.67 -5.79
CA PRO A 106 -10.35 29.78 -5.87
C PRO A 106 -9.23 30.28 -4.95
N VAL A 107 -8.80 29.45 -4.01
CA VAL A 107 -7.65 29.74 -3.15
C VAL A 107 -6.43 28.99 -3.66
N ALA A 108 -5.33 29.70 -3.89
CA ALA A 108 -4.06 29.07 -4.22
C ALA A 108 -3.44 28.44 -2.98
N LEU A 109 -3.39 27.10 -2.93
CA LEU A 109 -2.64 26.37 -1.91
C LEU A 109 -1.19 26.21 -2.38
N THR A 110 -0.26 26.84 -1.66
CA THR A 110 1.17 26.65 -1.91
C THR A 110 1.72 25.60 -0.95
N VAL A 111 2.03 24.43 -1.47
CA VAL A 111 2.72 23.37 -0.74
C VAL A 111 4.22 23.49 -1.00
N SER A 112 5.01 23.66 0.06
CA SER A 112 6.48 23.68 -0.02
C SER A 112 7.04 22.48 0.73
N ALA A 113 7.80 21.62 0.05
CA ALA A 113 8.59 20.57 0.70
C ALA A 113 10.04 21.06 0.86
N PRO A 114 10.71 20.81 1.99
CA PRO A 114 12.13 21.10 2.12
C PRO A 114 12.92 20.30 1.08
N ARG A 115 13.75 20.97 0.28
CA ARG A 115 14.73 20.26 -0.56
C ARG A 115 15.69 19.55 0.38
N ARG A 116 15.81 18.23 0.26
CA ARG A 116 16.97 17.53 0.82
C ARG A 116 18.17 17.91 -0.05
N ASP A 117 19.03 18.76 0.49
CA ASP A 117 20.34 19.01 -0.08
C ASP A 117 21.08 17.67 -0.06
N GLY A 118 21.35 17.11 -1.24
CA GLY A 118 21.96 15.79 -1.42
C GLY A 118 23.43 15.76 -1.00
N LYS A 119 23.72 15.99 0.27
CA LYS A 119 25.05 15.87 0.86
C LYS A 119 24.96 15.03 2.13
N GLY A 120 25.02 13.71 1.94
CA GLY A 120 25.33 12.75 3.00
C GLY A 120 26.75 12.23 2.76
N ASP A 121 27.59 12.34 3.79
CA ASP A 121 28.96 11.81 3.87
C ASP A 121 29.05 10.29 3.66
#